data_AF-A0A199V860-F1
#
_entry.id   AF-A0A199V860-F1
#
_cell.length_a   1.000
_cell.length_b   1.000
_cell.length_c   1.000
_cell.angle_alpha   90.00
_cell.angle_beta   90.00
_cell.angle_gamma   90.00
#
_symmetry.space_group_name_H-M   'P 1'
#
loop_
_entity.id
_entity.type
_entity.pdbx_description
1 polymer ?
#
loop_
_entity_poly.entity_id
_entity_poly.type
_entity_poly.pdbx_seq_one_letter_code
_entity_poly.pdbx_strand_id
1 'polypeptide(L)'
;MHSPSPSPSPSPFSLLPHLRSNPRLTDDAAAACSRRARAAASSSSAAAAAAAIEVRGVSFAVNAKRGRALVPILRDCSLRVPPGELWMLLGPNGCGKSTLLKVLAGLLEPTEGTVLVNRPCSFVFQNPDHQVVMPTVEADVAFGLGKFKLSLDEVKARVSKALDAVGMLDYSQRPIQTLSGGQKQRVAIAGALAEACKVLLLDELTTFLDEYDQIGVIKAVKNSVAGSGEVAALWVTHRLEELKYADGAIYMEEGQIVIHGDVASISKFLKEKQARYRDFLNL
;
A
#
# COMPACT_ATOMS: atom_id res chain seq x y z
N MET A 1 -61.06 -5.30 -9.75
CA MET A 1 -60.15 -4.97 -10.87
C MET A 1 -60.07 -3.45 -10.92
N HIS A 2 -58.98 -2.70 -10.78
CA HIS A 2 -57.54 -2.94 -10.72
C HIS A 2 -56.93 -1.84 -9.82
N SER A 3 -55.96 -2.19 -8.98
CA SER A 3 -55.00 -1.24 -8.38
C SER A 3 -53.86 -0.96 -9.38
N PRO A 4 -53.33 0.27 -9.47
CA PRO A 4 -52.20 0.56 -10.35
C PRO A 4 -50.88 0.08 -9.73
N SER A 5 -50.01 -0.46 -10.56
CA SER A 5 -48.66 -0.93 -10.24
C SER A 5 -47.69 0.23 -9.97
N PRO A 6 -46.67 0.06 -9.09
CA PRO A 6 -45.64 1.06 -8.90
C PRO A 6 -44.61 1.02 -10.04
N SER A 7 -44.23 2.21 -10.52
CA SER A 7 -43.16 2.43 -11.50
C SER A 7 -41.78 2.04 -10.96
N PRO A 8 -40.84 1.56 -11.80
CA PRO A 8 -39.50 1.17 -11.36
C PRO A 8 -38.65 2.39 -10.99
N SER A 9 -37.85 2.25 -9.93
CA SER A 9 -36.83 3.22 -9.51
C SER A 9 -35.68 3.31 -10.53
N PRO A 10 -35.05 4.49 -10.70
CA PRO A 10 -33.95 4.65 -11.64
C PRO A 10 -32.68 3.95 -11.14
N SER A 11 -31.92 3.38 -12.09
CA SER A 11 -30.62 2.73 -11.87
C SER A 11 -29.56 3.71 -11.34
N PRO A 12 -28.61 3.25 -10.49
CA PRO A 12 -27.61 4.11 -9.83
C PRO A 12 -26.57 4.78 -10.78
N PHE A 13 -26.64 4.56 -12.09
CA PHE A 13 -25.71 5.11 -13.09
C PHE A 13 -26.04 6.52 -13.58
N SER A 14 -27.09 7.18 -13.08
CA SER A 14 -27.53 8.50 -13.59
C SER A 14 -26.98 9.72 -12.82
N LEU A 15 -26.00 9.55 -11.93
CA LEU A 15 -25.50 10.61 -11.04
C LEU A 15 -23.99 10.90 -11.21
N LEU A 16 -23.51 11.00 -12.45
CA LEU A 16 -22.18 11.56 -12.73
C LEU A 16 -22.31 13.05 -13.10
N PRO A 17 -21.66 13.98 -12.39
CA PRO A 17 -21.72 15.40 -12.73
C PRO A 17 -20.90 15.72 -13.99
N HIS A 18 -21.50 16.45 -14.91
CA HIS A 18 -20.85 17.06 -16.07
C HIS A 18 -19.90 18.20 -15.61
N LEU A 19 -18.62 17.88 -15.41
CA LEU A 19 -17.58 18.91 -15.24
C LEU A 19 -17.05 19.33 -16.62
N ARG A 20 -17.43 20.54 -17.04
CA ARG A 20 -16.90 21.23 -18.21
C ARG A 20 -15.39 21.48 -18.03
N SER A 21 -14.62 21.11 -19.05
CA SER A 21 -13.19 21.39 -19.16
C SER A 21 -12.92 22.89 -19.30
N ASN A 22 -11.90 23.39 -18.60
CA ASN A 22 -11.30 24.70 -18.84
C ASN A 22 -9.81 24.50 -19.15
N PRO A 23 -9.33 24.77 -20.38
CA PRO A 23 -7.96 24.52 -20.77
C PRO A 23 -7.12 25.78 -20.58
N ARG A 24 -6.21 25.79 -19.60
CA ARG A 24 -5.00 26.63 -19.54
C ARG A 24 -4.31 26.39 -18.19
N LEU A 25 -3.20 25.66 -18.23
CA LEU A 25 -1.97 25.90 -17.45
C LEU A 25 -0.94 24.84 -17.86
N THR A 26 0.03 25.32 -18.64
CA THR A 26 1.17 24.70 -19.34
C THR A 26 2.22 24.14 -18.37
N ASP A 27 2.78 22.94 -18.56
CA ASP A 27 3.76 22.43 -19.55
C ASP A 27 5.27 22.66 -19.30
N ASP A 28 5.70 23.20 -18.14
CA ASP A 28 7.15 23.42 -17.89
C ASP A 28 7.81 22.59 -16.77
N ALA A 29 7.06 21.77 -16.02
CA ALA A 29 7.63 20.94 -14.94
C ALA A 29 8.17 19.56 -15.41
N ALA A 30 7.70 19.05 -16.55
CA ALA A 30 8.01 17.71 -17.03
C ALA A 30 9.39 17.59 -17.73
N ALA A 31 9.97 18.69 -18.20
CA ALA A 31 11.19 18.70 -19.01
C ALA A 31 12.52 18.78 -18.20
N ALA A 32 12.44 19.00 -16.88
CA ALA A 32 13.61 19.09 -16.01
C ALA A 32 14.02 17.74 -15.41
N CYS A 33 13.04 16.83 -15.18
CA CYS A 33 13.27 15.50 -14.61
C CYS A 33 13.94 14.53 -15.61
N SER A 34 13.71 14.70 -16.91
CA SER A 34 14.21 13.80 -17.96
C SER A 34 15.70 13.98 -18.30
N ARG A 35 16.33 15.09 -17.92
CA ARG A 35 17.74 15.37 -18.26
C ARG A 35 18.75 14.86 -17.22
N ARG A 36 18.35 14.70 -15.95
CA ARG A 36 19.23 14.09 -14.91
C ARG A 36 19.21 12.56 -14.92
N ALA A 37 18.19 11.94 -15.51
CA ALA A 37 18.08 10.48 -15.62
C ALA A 37 19.06 9.83 -16.62
N ARG A 38 19.75 10.60 -17.49
CA ARG A 38 20.65 10.06 -18.52
C ARG A 38 22.13 9.94 -18.11
N ALA A 39 22.56 10.57 -17.02
CA ALA A 39 23.98 10.65 -16.67
C ALA A 39 24.48 9.58 -15.67
N ALA A 40 23.59 8.75 -15.11
CA ALA A 40 23.96 7.73 -14.11
C ALA A 40 23.99 6.29 -14.65
N ALA A 41 23.74 6.09 -15.95
CA ALA A 41 23.73 4.78 -16.58
C ALA A 41 25.09 4.44 -17.21
N SER A 42 26.13 4.30 -16.39
CA SER A 42 27.35 3.61 -16.83
C SER A 42 28.14 3.05 -15.65
N SER A 43 28.44 1.74 -15.76
CA SER A 43 29.33 0.89 -14.94
C SER A 43 28.68 -0.09 -13.94
N SER A 44 28.38 -1.27 -14.49
CA SER A 44 28.62 -2.63 -13.99
C SER A 44 28.12 -3.07 -12.62
N SER A 45 27.19 -4.02 -12.63
CA SER A 45 27.44 -5.42 -12.23
C SER A 45 26.13 -6.20 -12.25
N ALA A 46 26.06 -7.22 -13.11
CA ALA A 46 25.12 -8.36 -13.15
C ALA A 46 23.62 -8.08 -12.91
N ALA A 47 22.78 -8.49 -13.86
CA ALA A 47 21.32 -8.46 -13.79
C ALA A 47 20.77 -9.27 -12.58
N ALA A 48 20.85 -8.70 -11.38
CA ALA A 48 20.01 -9.06 -10.25
C ALA A 48 18.62 -8.52 -10.58
N ALA A 49 17.62 -9.42 -10.65
CA ALA A 49 16.23 -9.09 -10.99
C ALA A 49 15.82 -7.71 -10.43
N ALA A 50 15.45 -6.77 -11.31
CA ALA A 50 15.18 -5.39 -10.94
C ALA A 50 14.18 -5.35 -9.77
N ALA A 51 14.56 -4.71 -8.67
CA ALA A 51 13.72 -4.64 -7.47
C ALA A 51 12.41 -3.90 -7.77
N ALA A 52 11.33 -4.29 -7.10
CA ALA A 52 10.08 -3.55 -7.18
C ALA A 52 10.12 -2.26 -6.33
N ILE A 53 10.86 -2.29 -5.22
CA ILE A 53 11.16 -1.12 -4.40
C ILE A 53 12.67 -1.12 -4.13
N GLU A 54 13.31 0.01 -4.37
CA GLU A 54 14.70 0.26 -4.03
C GLU A 54 14.86 1.64 -3.42
N VAL A 55 15.45 1.67 -2.22
CA VAL A 55 15.71 2.89 -1.45
C VAL A 55 17.19 2.94 -1.16
N ARG A 56 17.83 4.08 -1.45
CA ARG A 56 19.26 4.29 -1.23
C ARG A 56 19.47 5.58 -0.43
N GLY A 57 19.93 5.42 0.80
CA GLY A 57 20.33 6.49 1.72
C GLY A 57 19.27 7.55 1.96
N VAL A 58 18.02 7.14 2.14
CA VAL A 58 16.90 8.09 2.29
C VAL A 58 16.84 8.66 3.70
N SER A 59 16.86 10.00 3.76
CA SER A 59 16.65 10.77 4.98
C SER A 59 15.43 11.68 4.83
N PHE A 60 14.72 11.91 5.94
CA PHE A 60 13.56 12.79 5.96
C PHE A 60 13.46 13.48 7.32
N ALA A 61 13.29 14.80 7.30
CA ALA A 61 13.12 15.60 8.51
C ALA A 61 11.91 16.54 8.39
N VAL A 62 11.28 16.83 9.52
CA VAL A 62 10.16 17.77 9.62
C VAL A 62 10.54 19.01 10.41
N ASN A 63 9.92 20.15 10.08
CA ASN A 63 10.08 21.37 10.85
C ASN A 63 9.40 21.24 12.22
N ALA A 64 10.14 21.51 13.30
CA ALA A 64 9.53 21.59 14.62
C ALA A 64 8.53 22.77 14.72
N LYS A 65 7.39 22.57 15.40
CA LYS A 65 6.32 23.58 15.60
C LYS A 65 6.80 24.91 16.21
N ARG A 66 8.01 24.98 16.78
CA ARG A 66 8.64 26.19 17.35
C ARG A 66 9.85 26.72 16.55
N GLY A 67 10.00 26.30 15.30
CA GLY A 67 10.55 27.16 14.25
C GLY A 67 12.06 27.28 14.07
N ARG A 68 12.93 26.42 14.64
CA ARG A 68 14.39 26.50 14.32
C ARG A 68 15.17 25.19 14.22
N ALA A 69 14.57 24.03 14.49
CA ALA A 69 15.27 22.74 14.36
C ALA A 69 14.48 21.78 13.46
N LEU A 70 15.18 21.18 12.50
CA LEU A 70 14.70 20.02 11.76
C LEU A 70 14.75 18.81 12.68
N VAL A 71 13.62 18.11 12.82
CA VAL A 71 13.54 16.87 13.57
C VAL A 71 13.68 15.71 12.58
N PRO A 72 14.80 14.97 12.58
CA PRO A 72 15.01 13.85 11.67
C PRO A 72 14.08 12.69 12.07
N ILE A 73 13.27 12.23 11.12
CA ILE A 73 12.39 11.07 11.28
C ILE A 73 13.01 9.85 10.61
N LEU A 74 13.58 10.00 9.41
CA LEU A 74 14.32 8.95 8.69
C LEU A 74 15.77 9.38 8.55
N ARG A 75 16.69 8.43 8.71
CA ARG A 75 18.14 8.65 8.73
C ARG A 75 18.82 7.55 7.91
N ASP A 76 19.26 7.89 6.71
CA ASP A 76 20.05 7.00 5.84
C ASP A 76 19.43 5.60 5.64
N CYS A 77 18.11 5.57 5.36
CA CYS A 77 17.40 4.32 5.13
C CYS A 77 17.76 3.74 3.75
N SER A 78 18.25 2.50 3.74
CA SER A 78 18.46 1.72 2.51
C SER A 78 17.75 0.37 2.62
N LEU A 79 16.96 0.03 1.60
CA LEU A 79 16.21 -1.24 1.55
C LEU A 79 15.90 -1.64 0.11
N ARG A 80 15.57 -2.92 -0.07
CA ARG A 80 15.20 -3.51 -1.35
C ARG A 80 14.06 -4.51 -1.15
N VAL A 81 13.04 -4.44 -2.01
CA VAL A 81 11.93 -5.41 -2.06
C VAL A 81 11.89 -6.01 -3.47
N PRO A 82 12.03 -7.34 -3.62
CA PRO A 82 11.92 -8.02 -4.90
C PRO A 82 10.51 -7.93 -5.51
N PRO A 83 10.38 -8.03 -6.84
CA PRO A 83 9.08 -8.16 -7.49
C PRO A 83 8.41 -9.48 -7.10
N GLY A 84 7.07 -9.48 -7.00
CA GLY A 84 6.30 -10.71 -6.75
C GLY A 84 6.39 -11.26 -5.33
N GLU A 85 6.97 -10.52 -4.38
CA GLU A 85 7.13 -10.95 -2.99
C GLU A 85 6.35 -10.05 -2.03
N LEU A 86 5.88 -10.64 -0.93
CA LEU A 86 5.27 -9.94 0.21
C LEU A 86 6.33 -9.73 1.29
N TRP A 87 6.75 -8.48 1.45
CA TRP A 87 7.72 -8.08 2.46
C TRP A 87 7.07 -7.32 3.60
N MET A 88 7.64 -7.46 4.80
CA MET A 88 7.19 -6.71 5.97
C MET A 88 8.20 -5.64 6.39
N LEU A 89 7.71 -4.47 6.79
CA LEU A 89 8.48 -3.45 7.49
C LEU A 89 8.06 -3.43 8.95
N LEU A 90 8.94 -3.96 9.80
CA LEU A 90 8.78 -4.15 11.23
C LEU A 90 9.54 -3.09 12.02
N GLY A 91 9.09 -2.83 13.25
CA GLY A 91 9.78 -1.93 14.16
C GLY A 91 8.86 -1.37 15.25
N PRO A 92 9.42 -0.75 16.30
CA PRO A 92 8.64 -0.11 17.36
C PRO A 92 7.70 1.00 16.85
N ASN A 93 6.72 1.37 17.67
CA ASN A 93 5.87 2.52 17.37
C ASN A 93 6.69 3.81 17.37
N GLY A 94 6.39 4.71 16.43
CA GLY A 94 7.10 5.98 16.30
C GLY A 94 8.49 5.91 15.65
N CYS A 95 8.98 4.73 15.24
CA CYS A 95 10.33 4.64 14.62
C CYS A 95 10.40 5.17 13.17
N GLY A 96 9.27 5.52 12.55
CA GLY A 96 9.24 6.13 11.21
C GLY A 96 8.68 5.26 10.07
N LYS A 97 8.17 4.05 10.36
CA LYS A 97 7.64 3.11 9.33
C LYS A 97 6.61 3.74 8.37
N SER A 98 5.55 4.33 8.91
CA SER A 98 4.51 4.96 8.08
C SER A 98 5.03 6.21 7.36
N THR A 99 6.04 6.90 7.90
CA THR A 99 6.71 8.01 7.21
C THR A 99 7.50 7.50 6.00
N LEU A 100 8.25 6.41 6.16
CA LEU A 100 8.95 5.74 5.06
C LEU A 100 7.95 5.25 4.01
N LEU A 101 6.83 4.66 4.42
CA LEU A 101 5.79 4.21 3.50
C LEU A 101 5.18 5.36 2.69
N LYS A 102 4.97 6.53 3.31
CA LYS A 102 4.52 7.76 2.63
C LYS A 102 5.56 8.31 1.65
N VAL A 103 6.85 8.22 1.98
CA VAL A 103 7.94 8.57 1.06
C VAL A 103 7.92 7.63 -0.16
N LEU A 104 7.78 6.32 0.05
CA LEU A 104 7.66 5.33 -1.03
C LEU A 104 6.43 5.58 -1.92
N ALA A 105 5.31 5.98 -1.33
CA ALA A 105 4.09 6.32 -2.06
C ALA A 105 4.23 7.59 -2.93
N GLY A 106 5.25 8.42 -2.65
CA GLY A 106 5.40 9.76 -3.22
C GLY A 106 4.50 10.82 -2.57
N LEU A 107 3.99 10.55 -1.36
CA LEU A 107 3.21 11.51 -0.58
C LEU A 107 4.10 12.47 0.22
N LEU A 108 5.37 12.10 0.43
CA LEU A 108 6.39 12.92 1.05
C LEU A 108 7.66 12.88 0.19
N GLU A 109 8.26 14.02 -0.05
CA GLU A 109 9.56 14.10 -0.73
C GLU A 109 10.68 13.88 0.30
N PRO A 110 11.64 12.95 0.04
CA PRO A 110 12.78 12.76 0.92
C PRO A 110 13.69 14.00 0.90
N THR A 111 14.34 14.28 2.02
CA THR A 111 15.32 15.38 2.12
C THR A 111 16.62 15.00 1.41
N GLU A 112 17.02 13.74 1.49
CA GLU A 112 18.20 13.17 0.84
C GLU A 112 17.92 11.73 0.37
N GLY A 113 18.78 11.21 -0.50
CA GLY A 113 18.72 9.84 -1.00
C GLY A 113 17.88 9.69 -2.27
N THR A 114 17.65 8.44 -2.68
CA THR A 114 16.90 8.10 -3.90
C THR A 114 15.90 6.99 -3.63
N VAL A 115 14.70 7.16 -4.19
CA VAL A 115 13.59 6.21 -4.11
C VAL A 115 13.19 5.78 -5.52
N LEU A 116 13.27 4.48 -5.78
CA LEU A 116 12.81 3.84 -7.01
C LEU A 116 11.70 2.86 -6.65
N VAL A 117 10.50 3.09 -7.19
CA VAL A 117 9.32 2.25 -6.94
C VAL A 117 8.66 1.96 -8.29
N ASN A 118 8.40 0.68 -8.57
CA ASN A 118 7.66 0.27 -9.76
C ASN A 118 6.25 0.89 -9.74
N ARG A 119 5.84 1.45 -10.88
CA ARG A 119 4.53 2.10 -11.05
C ARG A 119 3.61 1.25 -11.95
N PRO A 120 2.28 1.25 -11.73
CA PRO A 120 1.56 2.03 -10.72
C PRO A 120 1.80 1.53 -9.28
N CYS A 121 1.77 2.43 -8.31
CA CYS A 121 1.95 2.12 -6.88
C CYS A 121 0.68 2.54 -6.15
N SER A 122 0.08 1.62 -5.39
CA SER A 122 -1.14 1.85 -4.61
C SER A 122 -0.82 1.84 -3.12
N PHE A 123 -1.57 2.62 -2.35
CA PHE A 123 -1.41 2.74 -0.90
C PHE A 123 -2.72 2.40 -0.21
N VAL A 124 -2.68 1.46 0.73
CA VAL A 124 -3.82 1.07 1.56
C VAL A 124 -3.54 1.53 2.99
N PHE A 125 -4.44 2.36 3.51
CA PHE A 125 -4.35 2.93 4.84
C PHE A 125 -4.78 1.94 5.92
N GLN A 126 -4.41 2.24 7.16
CA GLN A 126 -4.71 1.45 8.35
C GLN A 126 -6.20 1.36 8.66
N ASN A 127 -6.96 2.44 8.48
CA ASN A 127 -8.39 2.46 8.81
C ASN A 127 -9.24 2.32 7.53
N PRO A 128 -9.94 1.19 7.32
CA PRO A 128 -10.75 1.00 6.14
C PRO A 128 -11.97 1.92 6.09
N ASP A 129 -12.49 2.36 7.24
CA ASP A 129 -13.65 3.27 7.30
C ASP A 129 -13.35 4.65 6.70
N HIS A 130 -12.07 5.02 6.61
CA HIS A 130 -11.65 6.28 6.00
C HIS A 130 -11.37 6.15 4.49
N GLN A 131 -11.35 4.93 3.95
CA GLN A 131 -11.01 4.67 2.55
C GLN A 131 -12.23 4.34 1.70
N VAL A 132 -13.20 3.64 2.28
CA VAL A 132 -14.39 3.17 1.59
C VAL A 132 -15.45 4.27 1.62
N VAL A 133 -15.86 4.76 0.45
CA VAL A 133 -16.66 5.98 0.29
C VAL A 133 -17.93 5.79 -0.52
N MET A 134 -18.04 4.71 -1.29
CA MET A 134 -19.22 4.46 -2.13
C MET A 134 -20.32 3.66 -1.39
N PRO A 135 -21.56 3.65 -1.91
CA PRO A 135 -22.66 2.93 -1.26
C PRO A 135 -22.51 1.40 -1.30
N THR A 136 -21.98 0.84 -2.40
CA THR A 136 -21.84 -0.61 -2.61
C THR A 136 -20.39 -1.01 -2.89
N VAL A 137 -20.07 -2.26 -2.59
CA VAL A 137 -18.72 -2.82 -2.76
C VAL A 137 -18.19 -2.65 -4.18
N GLU A 138 -18.99 -3.01 -5.19
CA GLU A 138 -18.61 -2.86 -6.60
C GLU A 138 -18.32 -1.40 -6.95
N ALA A 139 -19.18 -0.47 -6.51
CA ALA A 139 -19.03 0.95 -6.80
C ALA A 139 -17.75 1.52 -6.18
N ASP A 140 -17.38 1.07 -4.98
CA ASP A 140 -16.17 1.53 -4.30
C ASP A 140 -14.89 1.05 -5.00
N VAL A 141 -14.83 -0.23 -5.37
CA VAL A 141 -13.71 -0.77 -6.14
C VAL A 141 -13.62 -0.12 -7.53
N ALA A 142 -14.77 0.18 -8.16
CA ALA A 142 -14.81 0.87 -9.43
C ALA A 142 -14.40 2.35 -9.34
N PHE A 143 -14.52 2.98 -8.18
CA PHE A 143 -14.29 4.42 -8.02
C PHE A 143 -12.87 4.84 -8.43
N GLY A 144 -11.85 4.08 -7.99
CA GLY A 144 -10.45 4.34 -8.35
C GLY A 144 -10.17 4.21 -9.86
N LEU A 145 -11.03 3.50 -10.59
CA LEU A 145 -10.90 3.32 -12.03
C LEU A 145 -11.37 4.51 -12.86
N GLY A 146 -12.16 5.42 -12.29
CA GLY A 146 -12.73 6.57 -13.00
C GLY A 146 -11.70 7.54 -13.60
N LYS A 147 -10.44 7.48 -13.14
CA LYS A 147 -9.32 8.26 -13.69
C LYS A 147 -8.77 7.70 -15.01
N PHE A 148 -9.14 6.47 -15.37
CA PHE A 148 -8.71 5.82 -16.60
C PHE A 148 -9.79 5.89 -17.68
N LYS A 149 -9.38 5.90 -18.95
CA LYS A 149 -10.29 5.82 -20.09
C LYS A 149 -10.60 4.35 -20.39
N LEU A 150 -11.45 3.75 -19.58
CA LEU A 150 -11.88 2.36 -19.71
C LEU A 150 -13.34 2.28 -20.17
N SER A 151 -13.66 1.26 -20.95
CA SER A 151 -15.03 0.85 -21.24
C SER A 151 -15.70 0.25 -20.00
N LEU A 152 -17.04 0.19 -20.01
CA LEU A 152 -17.80 -0.40 -18.91
C LEU A 152 -17.47 -1.89 -18.70
N ASP A 153 -17.21 -2.63 -19.78
CA ASP A 153 -16.86 -4.04 -19.70
C ASP A 153 -15.46 -4.25 -19.10
N GLU A 154 -14.50 -3.37 -19.43
CA GLU A 154 -13.17 -3.39 -18.80
C GLU A 154 -13.23 -3.06 -17.31
N VAL A 155 -14.06 -2.07 -16.92
CA VAL A 155 -14.29 -1.74 -15.51
C VAL A 155 -14.86 -2.95 -14.77
N LYS A 156 -15.94 -3.55 -15.28
CA LYS A 156 -16.58 -4.74 -14.68
C LYS A 156 -15.60 -5.91 -14.56
N ALA A 157 -14.82 -6.18 -15.61
CA ALA A 157 -13.84 -7.26 -15.59
C ALA A 157 -12.76 -7.03 -14.53
N ARG A 158 -12.24 -5.81 -14.40
CA ARG A 158 -11.23 -5.46 -13.37
C ARG A 158 -11.79 -5.54 -11.96
N VAL A 159 -12.99 -5.00 -11.73
CA VAL A 159 -13.65 -5.03 -10.42
C VAL A 159 -13.93 -6.47 -9.99
N SER A 160 -14.50 -7.28 -10.88
CA SER A 160 -14.77 -8.70 -10.63
C SER A 160 -13.48 -9.46 -10.28
N LYS A 161 -12.42 -9.31 -11.10
CA LYS A 161 -11.11 -9.93 -10.84
C LYS A 161 -10.52 -9.51 -9.50
N ALA A 162 -10.60 -8.23 -9.15
CA ALA A 162 -10.04 -7.71 -7.90
C ALA A 162 -10.82 -8.19 -6.67
N LEU A 163 -12.16 -8.23 -6.76
CA LEU A 163 -13.01 -8.75 -5.69
C LEU A 163 -12.81 -10.26 -5.49
N ASP A 164 -12.65 -11.02 -6.57
CA ASP A 164 -12.36 -12.46 -6.50
C ASP A 164 -11.02 -12.72 -5.81
N ALA A 165 -9.97 -11.97 -6.16
CA ALA A 165 -8.64 -12.08 -5.55
C ALA A 165 -8.62 -11.91 -4.03
N VAL A 166 -9.58 -11.15 -3.48
CA VAL A 166 -9.72 -10.92 -2.03
C VAL A 166 -10.88 -11.68 -1.39
N GLY A 167 -11.59 -12.53 -2.14
CA GLY A 167 -12.73 -13.32 -1.66
C GLY A 167 -13.97 -12.49 -1.32
N MET A 168 -14.22 -11.41 -2.07
CA MET A 168 -15.34 -10.48 -1.88
C MET A 168 -16.32 -10.43 -3.07
N LEU A 169 -16.19 -11.33 -4.05
CA LEU A 169 -17.02 -11.31 -5.27
C LEU A 169 -18.52 -11.43 -4.97
N ASP A 170 -18.90 -12.35 -4.08
CA ASP A 170 -20.30 -12.57 -3.65
C ASP A 170 -20.90 -11.38 -2.87
N TYR A 171 -20.06 -10.44 -2.44
CA TYR A 171 -20.45 -9.25 -1.70
C TYR A 171 -20.56 -8.01 -2.60
N SER A 172 -20.35 -8.14 -3.91
CA SER A 172 -20.28 -7.01 -4.87
C SER A 172 -21.45 -6.01 -4.76
N GLN A 173 -22.69 -6.50 -4.62
CA GLN A 173 -23.88 -5.64 -4.50
C GLN A 173 -24.22 -5.23 -3.06
N ARG A 174 -23.44 -5.69 -2.07
CA ARG A 174 -23.75 -5.47 -0.67
C ARG A 174 -23.47 -4.01 -0.28
N PRO A 175 -24.33 -3.38 0.54
CA PRO A 175 -24.05 -2.07 1.09
C PRO A 175 -22.82 -2.10 2.01
N ILE A 176 -21.88 -1.19 1.78
CA ILE A 176 -20.58 -1.16 2.49
C ILE A 176 -20.72 -1.04 4.00
N GLN A 177 -21.73 -0.30 4.47
CA GLN A 177 -21.96 -0.07 5.89
C GLN A 177 -22.30 -1.37 6.64
N THR A 178 -22.67 -2.43 5.93
CA THR A 178 -23.02 -3.74 6.52
C THR A 178 -21.85 -4.71 6.60
N LEU A 179 -20.66 -4.29 6.16
CA LEU A 179 -19.45 -5.10 6.17
C LEU A 179 -18.71 -5.04 7.52
N SER A 180 -18.07 -6.14 7.90
CA SER A 180 -17.10 -6.14 9.01
C SER A 180 -15.87 -5.28 8.68
N GLY A 181 -15.07 -4.92 9.68
CA GLY A 181 -13.80 -4.21 9.48
C GLY A 181 -12.87 -4.97 8.51
N GLY A 182 -12.71 -6.28 8.68
CA GLY A 182 -11.85 -7.08 7.80
C GLY A 182 -12.40 -7.22 6.38
N GLN A 183 -13.72 -7.22 6.22
CA GLN A 183 -14.35 -7.15 4.90
C GLN A 183 -14.09 -5.80 4.22
N LYS A 184 -14.26 -4.68 4.93
CA LYS A 184 -13.95 -3.35 4.38
C LYS A 184 -12.46 -3.23 4.01
N GLN A 185 -11.57 -3.79 4.82
CA GLN A 185 -10.13 -3.83 4.51
C GLN A 185 -9.87 -4.60 3.20
N ARG A 186 -10.51 -5.76 3.01
CA ARG A 186 -10.42 -6.52 1.76
C ARG A 186 -10.94 -5.73 0.56
N VAL A 187 -12.03 -4.98 0.71
CA VAL A 187 -12.54 -4.08 -0.34
C VAL A 187 -11.54 -2.98 -0.69
N ALA A 188 -10.90 -2.36 0.31
CA ALA A 188 -9.85 -1.35 0.06
C ALA A 188 -8.65 -1.94 -0.72
N ILE A 189 -8.27 -3.18 -0.42
CA ILE A 189 -7.22 -3.91 -1.16
C ILE A 189 -7.69 -4.21 -2.59
N ALA A 190 -8.94 -4.65 -2.79
CA ALA A 190 -9.50 -4.86 -4.12
C ALA A 190 -9.49 -3.58 -4.96
N GLY A 191 -9.84 -2.43 -4.37
CA GLY A 191 -9.73 -1.12 -5.05
C GLY A 191 -8.31 -0.86 -5.55
N ALA A 192 -7.30 -1.09 -4.70
CA ALA A 192 -5.90 -0.93 -5.06
C ALA A 192 -5.45 -1.89 -6.18
N LEU A 193 -5.94 -3.13 -6.19
CA LEU A 193 -5.63 -4.15 -7.20
C LEU A 193 -6.32 -3.89 -8.54
N ALA A 194 -7.55 -3.38 -8.52
CA ALA A 194 -8.31 -3.06 -9.72
C ALA A 194 -7.57 -2.03 -10.60
N GLU A 195 -6.81 -1.13 -9.97
CA GLU A 195 -5.95 -0.16 -10.67
C GLU A 195 -4.72 -0.77 -11.38
N ALA A 196 -4.54 -2.09 -11.31
CA ALA A 196 -3.40 -2.82 -11.89
C ALA A 196 -2.05 -2.32 -11.36
N CYS A 197 -1.94 -2.19 -10.04
CA CYS A 197 -0.70 -1.77 -9.38
C CYS A 197 0.41 -2.82 -9.51
N LYS A 198 1.66 -2.37 -9.58
CA LYS A 198 2.86 -3.21 -9.49
C LYS A 198 3.43 -3.26 -8.07
N VAL A 199 3.10 -2.26 -7.27
CA VAL A 199 3.50 -2.16 -5.87
C VAL A 199 2.29 -1.84 -5.02
N LEU A 200 2.11 -2.61 -3.96
CA LEU A 200 1.07 -2.42 -2.97
C LEU A 200 1.71 -2.07 -1.62
N LEU A 201 1.54 -0.83 -1.18
CA LEU A 201 2.00 -0.35 0.12
C LEU A 201 0.86 -0.45 1.12
N LEU A 202 1.11 -1.10 2.26
CA LEU A 202 0.08 -1.51 3.20
C LEU A 202 0.45 -1.01 4.60
N ASP A 203 -0.31 -0.09 5.17
CA ASP A 203 -0.03 0.49 6.49
C ASP A 203 -0.92 -0.18 7.55
N GLU A 204 -0.36 -1.03 8.42
CA GLU A 204 -1.04 -1.63 9.58
C GLU A 204 -2.41 -2.27 9.32
N LEU A 205 -2.53 -3.06 8.24
CA LEU A 205 -3.81 -3.64 7.77
C LEU A 205 -4.61 -4.48 8.78
N THR A 206 -3.92 -5.07 9.75
CA THR A 206 -4.49 -6.01 10.71
C THR A 206 -4.89 -5.33 12.02
N THR A 207 -4.58 -4.04 12.17
CA THR A 207 -4.95 -3.30 13.36
C THR A 207 -6.47 -3.17 13.45
N PHE A 208 -7.02 -3.30 14.67
CA PHE A 208 -8.46 -3.27 14.96
C PHE A 208 -9.28 -4.46 14.42
N LEU A 209 -8.64 -5.48 13.86
CA LEU A 209 -9.29 -6.72 13.43
C LEU A 209 -9.13 -7.83 14.48
N ASP A 210 -10.14 -8.71 14.57
CA ASP A 210 -9.99 -9.99 15.28
C ASP A 210 -9.08 -10.95 14.49
N GLU A 211 -8.57 -11.98 15.16
CA GLU A 211 -7.59 -12.91 14.56
C GLU A 211 -8.11 -13.60 13.29
N TYR A 212 -9.41 -13.89 13.22
CA TYR A 212 -9.99 -14.53 12.04
C TYR A 212 -9.98 -13.58 10.83
N ASP A 213 -10.42 -12.34 11.02
CA ASP A 213 -10.41 -11.31 9.99
C ASP A 213 -8.97 -10.93 9.57
N GLN A 214 -8.02 -10.90 10.51
CA GLN A 214 -6.60 -10.68 10.22
C GLN A 214 -6.05 -11.73 9.25
N ILE A 215 -6.28 -13.02 9.55
CA ILE A 215 -5.83 -14.12 8.70
C ILE A 215 -6.47 -14.02 7.30
N GLY A 216 -7.76 -13.67 7.24
CA GLY A 216 -8.46 -13.47 5.97
C GLY A 216 -7.84 -12.38 5.11
N VAL A 217 -7.53 -11.22 5.70
CA VAL A 217 -6.88 -10.09 5.01
C VAL A 217 -5.47 -10.45 4.53
N ILE A 218 -4.67 -11.10 5.38
CA ILE A 218 -3.29 -11.48 5.02
C ILE A 218 -3.31 -12.48 3.86
N LYS A 219 -4.20 -13.47 3.88
CA LYS A 219 -4.36 -14.44 2.79
C LYS A 219 -4.77 -13.75 1.48
N ALA A 220 -5.68 -12.78 1.54
CA ALA A 220 -6.07 -12.00 0.37
C ALA A 220 -4.88 -11.27 -0.27
N VAL A 221 -4.03 -10.62 0.54
CA VAL A 221 -2.80 -9.98 0.05
C VAL A 221 -1.86 -11.01 -0.56
N LYS A 222 -1.60 -12.11 0.15
CA LYS A 222 -0.68 -13.15 -0.31
C LYS A 222 -1.13 -13.78 -1.63
N ASN A 223 -2.41 -14.09 -1.78
CA ASN A 223 -2.97 -14.62 -3.02
C ASN A 223 -2.83 -13.63 -4.18
N SER A 224 -3.01 -12.33 -3.90
CA SER A 224 -2.89 -11.27 -4.90
C SER A 224 -1.44 -11.08 -5.39
N VAL A 225 -0.46 -11.29 -4.51
CA VAL A 225 0.98 -11.22 -4.83
C VAL A 225 1.45 -12.49 -5.55
N ALA A 226 1.09 -13.66 -5.03
CA ALA A 226 1.56 -14.96 -5.53
C ALA A 226 0.98 -15.35 -6.90
N GLY A 227 -0.18 -14.82 -7.27
CA GLY A 227 -0.90 -15.24 -8.48
C GLY A 227 -0.20 -14.87 -9.79
N SER A 228 0.14 -13.59 -9.98
CA SER A 228 0.73 -13.11 -11.24
C SER A 228 2.25 -12.91 -11.18
N GLY A 229 2.83 -12.82 -9.98
CA GLY A 229 4.22 -12.40 -9.81
C GLY A 229 4.51 -10.95 -10.26
N GLU A 230 3.47 -10.21 -10.67
CA GLU A 230 3.58 -8.84 -11.19
C GLU A 230 3.51 -7.80 -10.07
N VAL A 231 2.93 -8.17 -8.93
CA VAL A 231 2.68 -7.27 -7.79
C VAL A 231 3.65 -7.60 -6.66
N ALA A 232 4.42 -6.62 -6.21
CA ALA A 232 5.13 -6.69 -4.93
C ALA A 232 4.31 -5.99 -3.84
N ALA A 233 4.38 -6.47 -2.61
CA ALA A 233 3.72 -5.83 -1.48
C ALA A 233 4.71 -5.51 -0.36
N LEU A 234 4.60 -4.32 0.22
CA LEU A 234 5.32 -3.93 1.43
C LEU A 234 4.30 -3.60 2.52
N TRP A 235 4.32 -4.39 3.59
CA TRP A 235 3.38 -4.30 4.68
C TRP A 235 4.04 -3.84 5.98
N VAL A 236 3.63 -2.67 6.47
CA VAL A 236 4.02 -2.13 7.77
C VAL A 236 3.18 -2.75 8.87
N THR A 237 3.84 -3.30 9.88
CA THR A 237 3.20 -3.76 11.11
C THR A 237 4.23 -3.78 12.25
N HIS A 238 3.75 -3.84 13.48
CA HIS A 238 4.58 -4.04 14.66
C HIS A 238 4.38 -5.43 15.29
N ARG A 239 3.50 -6.26 14.69
CA ARG A 239 3.16 -7.61 15.17
C ARG A 239 4.12 -8.63 14.59
N LEU A 240 4.88 -9.30 15.46
CA LEU A 240 5.93 -10.22 15.04
C LEU A 240 5.36 -11.59 14.65
N GLU A 241 4.19 -11.96 15.16
CA GLU A 241 3.53 -13.23 14.88
C GLU A 241 3.08 -13.33 13.41
N GLU A 242 2.91 -12.19 12.75
CA GLU A 242 2.53 -12.06 11.33
C GLU A 242 3.70 -12.35 10.38
N LEU A 243 4.94 -12.35 10.90
CA LEU A 243 6.15 -12.56 10.10
C LEU A 243 6.15 -13.89 9.33
N LYS A 244 5.45 -14.90 9.85
CA LYS A 244 5.29 -16.23 9.21
C LYS A 244 4.59 -16.19 7.83
N TYR A 245 3.93 -15.08 7.49
CA TYR A 245 3.19 -14.97 6.23
C TYR A 245 4.00 -14.34 5.09
N ALA A 246 5.07 -13.61 5.42
CA ALA A 246 5.91 -12.88 4.49
C ALA A 246 7.03 -13.75 3.88
N ASP A 247 7.56 -13.28 2.75
CA ASP A 247 8.70 -13.88 2.07
C ASP A 247 10.02 -13.30 2.61
N GLY A 248 10.00 -12.03 3.04
CA GLY A 248 11.13 -11.36 3.68
C GLY A 248 10.66 -10.22 4.60
N ALA A 249 11.60 -9.67 5.37
CA ALA A 249 11.30 -8.55 6.24
C ALA A 249 12.48 -7.59 6.42
N ILE A 250 12.12 -6.38 6.82
CA ILE A 250 12.99 -5.27 7.15
C ILE A 250 12.64 -4.85 8.57
N TYR A 251 13.64 -4.68 9.43
CA TYR A 251 13.46 -4.18 10.78
C TYR A 251 14.06 -2.78 10.93
N MET A 252 13.27 -1.87 11.49
CA MET A 252 13.57 -0.46 11.58
C MET A 252 13.46 0.07 13.02
N GLU A 253 14.41 0.90 13.43
CA GLU A 253 14.43 1.58 14.73
C GLU A 253 15.02 2.98 14.60
N GLU A 254 14.51 3.92 15.41
CA GLU A 254 15.05 5.29 15.49
C GLU A 254 15.29 5.98 14.14
N GLY A 255 14.43 5.70 13.15
CA GLY A 255 14.57 6.28 11.81
C GLY A 255 15.54 5.54 10.89
N GLN A 256 16.10 4.39 11.28
CA GLN A 256 17.13 3.65 10.54
C GLN A 256 16.72 2.21 10.27
N ILE A 257 17.16 1.68 9.12
CA ILE A 257 17.07 0.24 8.84
C ILE A 257 18.20 -0.47 9.57
N VAL A 258 17.84 -1.37 10.48
CA VAL A 258 18.81 -2.12 11.32
C VAL A 258 19.22 -3.41 10.65
N ILE A 259 18.26 -4.13 10.08
CA ILE A 259 18.49 -5.40 9.37
C ILE A 259 17.37 -5.62 8.35
N HIS A 260 17.70 -6.31 7.25
CA HIS A 260 16.75 -6.79 6.26
C HIS A 260 17.19 -8.15 5.74
N GLY A 261 16.25 -9.01 5.36
CA GLY A 261 16.56 -10.35 4.85
C GLY A 261 15.39 -11.30 4.93
N ASP A 262 15.67 -12.60 4.85
CA ASP A 262 14.67 -13.64 4.98
C ASP A 262 14.04 -13.69 6.39
N VAL A 263 12.88 -14.34 6.46
CA VAL A 263 12.11 -14.49 7.70
C VAL A 263 12.91 -15.16 8.81
N ALA A 264 13.77 -16.14 8.50
CA ALA A 264 14.53 -16.88 9.51
C ALA A 264 15.57 -16.00 10.19
N SER A 265 16.31 -15.22 9.40
CA SER A 265 17.34 -14.28 9.83
C SER A 265 16.74 -13.17 10.68
N ILE A 266 15.62 -12.58 10.24
CA ILE A 266 14.90 -11.55 10.99
C ILE A 266 14.32 -12.12 12.28
N SER A 267 13.71 -13.31 12.24
CA SER A 267 13.17 -13.97 13.44
C SER A 267 14.25 -14.25 14.49
N LYS A 268 15.43 -14.70 14.05
CA LYS A 268 16.58 -14.94 14.93
C LYS A 268 17.03 -13.65 15.60
N PHE A 269 17.24 -12.59 14.80
CA PHE A 269 17.63 -11.27 15.31
C PHE A 269 16.64 -10.73 16.36
N LEU A 270 15.33 -10.83 16.08
CA LEU A 270 14.29 -10.36 16.99
C LEU A 270 14.27 -11.14 18.32
N LYS A 271 14.45 -12.47 18.27
CA LYS A 271 14.54 -13.30 19.48
C LYS A 271 15.74 -12.93 20.35
N GLU A 272 16.91 -12.78 19.74
CA GLU A 272 18.14 -12.36 20.44
C GLU A 272 18.01 -10.96 21.05
N LYS A 273 17.32 -10.06 20.36
CA LYS A 273 17.03 -8.71 20.86
C LYS A 273 16.05 -8.74 22.03
N GLN A 274 14.97 -9.52 21.95
CA GLN A 274 14.00 -9.69 23.03
C GLN A 274 14.63 -10.33 24.28
N ALA A 275 15.52 -11.32 24.11
CA ALA A 275 16.25 -11.92 25.21
C ALA A 275 17.08 -10.87 25.96
N ARG A 276 17.87 -10.07 25.23
CA ARG A 276 18.67 -8.97 25.81
C ARG A 276 17.82 -7.95 26.58
N TYR A 277 16.65 -7.60 26.09
CA TYR A 277 15.74 -6.69 26.81
C TYR A 277 15.17 -7.31 28.08
N ARG A 278 14.81 -8.60 28.06
CA ARG A 278 14.33 -9.31 29.26
C ARG A 278 15.41 -9.40 30.32
N ASP A 279 16.64 -9.69 29.92
CA ASP A 279 17.79 -9.75 30.83
C ASP A 279 18.07 -8.37 31.45
N PHE A 280 17.90 -7.29 30.68
CA PHE A 280 18.07 -5.91 31.17
C PHE A 280 16.99 -5.48 32.17
N LEU A 281 15.76 -5.99 32.06
CA LEU A 281 14.65 -5.65 32.97
C LEU A 281 14.60 -6.51 34.24
N ASN A 282 15.31 -7.63 34.25
CA ASN A 282 15.42 -8.54 35.40
C ASN A 282 16.66 -8.27 36.27
N LEU A 283 17.33 -7.12 36.06
CA LEU A 283 18.44 -6.58 36.84
C LEU A 283 17.98 -5.29 37.55
#